data_AF-A0AAF3FFR3-F1
#
_entry.id   AF-A0AAF3FFR3-F1
#
_cell.length_a   1.000
_cell.length_b   1.000
_cell.length_c   1.000
_cell.angle_alpha   90.00
_cell.angle_beta   90.00
_cell.angle_gamma   90.00
#
_symmetry.space_group_name_H-M   'P 1'
#
loop_
_entity.id
_entity.type
_entity.pdbx_description
1 polymer ?
#
loop_
_entity_poly.entity_id
_entity_poly.type
_entity_poly.pdbx_seq_one_letter_code
_entity_poly.pdbx_strand_id
1 'polypeptide(L)'
;MPDVELESQFLLNQMIENLPKNQALVKKINAVMLMNFEKDGKLAKQYTFDFRVKSPSIHEGDDGNANVTINTDDADFVKLCFGQLDTAKAFMTRRIRITGNMALLQRIQAVLKSVQNNSAKEKSKL
;
A
#
# COMPACT_ATOMS: atom_id res chain seq x y z
N MET A 1 6.70 -2.90 -21.76
CA MET A 1 7.58 -2.00 -20.99
C MET A 1 8.86 -2.76 -20.69
N PRO A 2 10.06 -2.14 -20.72
CA PRO A 2 11.27 -2.80 -20.22
C PRO A 2 11.05 -3.22 -18.75
N ASP A 3 11.71 -4.28 -18.31
CA ASP A 3 11.61 -4.76 -16.93
C ASP A 3 12.26 -3.73 -16.00
N VAL A 4 11.44 -2.86 -15.42
CA VAL A 4 11.88 -1.83 -14.47
C VAL A 4 11.90 -2.47 -13.08
N GLU A 5 13.09 -2.71 -12.54
CA GLU A 5 13.25 -3.20 -11.18
C GLU A 5 12.75 -2.17 -10.16
N LEU A 6 11.99 -2.61 -9.15
CA LEU A 6 11.53 -1.78 -8.03
C LEU A 6 12.47 -1.93 -6.83
N GLU A 7 12.84 -0.82 -6.19
CA GLU A 7 13.51 -0.80 -4.89
C GLU A 7 12.64 -1.48 -3.83
N SER A 8 11.32 -1.38 -3.97
CA SER A 8 10.36 -2.04 -3.08
C SER A 8 10.15 -3.53 -3.34
N GLN A 9 10.84 -4.15 -4.31
CA GLN A 9 10.59 -5.54 -4.70
C GLN A 9 10.70 -6.52 -3.52
N PHE A 10 11.71 -6.35 -2.65
CA PHE A 10 11.86 -7.20 -1.47
C PHE A 10 10.67 -7.06 -0.51
N LEU A 11 10.18 -5.83 -0.30
CA LEU A 11 9.01 -5.57 0.55
C LEU A 11 7.76 -6.20 -0.04
N LEU A 12 7.55 -6.10 -1.36
CA LEU A 12 6.43 -6.72 -2.06
C LEU A 12 6.42 -8.23 -1.88
N ASN A 13 7.58 -8.88 -2.04
CA ASN A 13 7.72 -10.33 -1.84
C ASN A 13 7.35 -10.72 -0.41
N GLN A 14 7.84 -9.97 0.59
CA GLN A 14 7.47 -10.19 1.99
C GLN A 14 5.96 -9.99 2.22
N MET A 15 5.34 -9.00 1.59
CA MET A 15 3.89 -8.79 1.70
C MET A 15 3.10 -9.95 1.06
N ILE A 16 3.51 -10.44 -0.11
CA ILE A 16 2.91 -11.59 -0.80
C ILE A 16 2.91 -12.82 0.11
N GLU A 17 4.06 -13.13 0.71
CA GLU A 17 4.23 -14.31 1.57
C GLU A 17 3.44 -14.22 2.88
N ASN A 18 3.25 -13.01 3.41
CA ASN A 18 2.66 -12.80 4.73
C ASN A 18 1.17 -12.44 4.69
N LEU A 19 0.63 -11.95 3.57
CA LEU A 19 -0.76 -11.53 3.47
C LEU A 19 -1.75 -12.66 3.85
N PRO A 20 -1.60 -13.93 3.38
CA PRO A 20 -2.51 -15.01 3.76
C PRO A 20 -2.49 -15.32 5.26
N LYS A 21 -1.37 -15.02 5.95
CA LYS A 21 -1.20 -15.23 7.39
C LYS A 21 -1.83 -14.11 8.22
N ASN A 22 -2.11 -12.95 7.62
CA ASN A 22 -2.62 -11.76 8.31
C ASN A 22 -4.13 -11.57 8.10
N GLN A 23 -4.93 -12.53 8.56
CA GLN A 23 -6.39 -12.50 8.39
C GLN A 23 -7.06 -11.27 9.04
N ALA A 24 -6.47 -10.73 10.12
CA ALA A 24 -6.99 -9.54 10.78
C ALA A 24 -6.91 -8.31 9.85
N LEU A 25 -5.78 -8.12 9.16
CA LEU A 25 -5.60 -7.07 8.16
C LEU A 25 -6.57 -7.26 6.98
N VAL A 26 -6.64 -8.48 6.44
CA VAL A 26 -7.53 -8.85 5.32
C VAL A 26 -8.98 -8.49 5.65
N LYS A 27 -9.50 -8.92 6.81
CA LYS A 27 -10.87 -8.61 7.24
C LYS A 27 -11.11 -7.12 7.46
N LYS A 28 -10.11 -6.39 7.99
CA LYS A 28 -10.22 -4.95 8.26
C LYS A 28 -10.31 -4.13 6.97
N ILE A 29 -9.58 -4.51 5.93
CA ILE A 29 -9.58 -3.82 4.64
C ILE A 29 -10.74 -4.32 3.76
N ASN A 30 -10.82 -5.62 3.48
CA ASN A 30 -11.86 -6.26 2.67
C ASN A 30 -12.19 -5.49 1.38
N ALA A 31 -11.16 -5.23 0.57
CA ALA A 31 -11.23 -4.50 -0.69
C ALA A 31 -10.04 -4.87 -1.59
N VAL A 32 -10.14 -4.54 -2.88
CA VAL A 32 -9.06 -4.65 -3.85
C VAL A 32 -8.45 -3.27 -4.09
N MET A 33 -7.13 -3.17 -4.02
CA MET A 33 -6.38 -1.94 -4.26
C MET A 33 -5.43 -2.14 -5.43
N LEU A 34 -5.44 -1.20 -6.39
CA LEU A 34 -4.41 -1.12 -7.41
C LEU A 34 -3.30 -0.17 -6.93
N MET A 35 -2.07 -0.65 -6.89
CA MET A 35 -0.88 0.15 -6.66
C MET A 35 -0.20 0.45 -7.98
N ASN A 36 -0.02 1.73 -8.28
CA ASN A 36 0.79 2.24 -9.36
C ASN A 36 2.10 2.74 -8.77
N PHE A 37 3.18 2.00 -9.00
CA PHE A 37 4.53 2.40 -8.63
C PHE A 37 5.11 3.28 -9.74
N GLU A 38 5.46 4.51 -9.36
CA GLU A 38 6.08 5.48 -10.26
C GLU A 38 7.60 5.55 -10.01
N LYS A 39 8.33 5.88 -11.08
CA LYS A 39 9.72 6.33 -11.03
C LYS A 39 9.84 7.57 -11.89
N ASP A 40 10.38 8.64 -11.32
CA ASP A 40 10.51 9.94 -11.99
C ASP A 40 9.18 10.43 -12.59
N GLY A 41 8.08 10.20 -11.86
CA GLY A 41 6.72 10.59 -12.27
C GLY A 41 6.14 9.78 -13.44
N LYS A 42 6.77 8.68 -13.85
CA LYS A 42 6.26 7.76 -14.87
C LYS A 42 5.89 6.43 -14.24
N LEU A 43 4.81 5.82 -14.72
CA LEU A 43 4.40 4.49 -14.30
C LEU A 43 5.50 3.47 -14.62
N ALA A 44 6.02 2.81 -13.58
CA ALA A 44 7.04 1.78 -13.68
C ALA A 44 6.43 0.39 -13.63
N LYS A 45 5.64 0.10 -12.59
CA LYS A 45 4.95 -1.20 -12.41
C LYS A 45 3.60 -1.00 -11.72
N GLN A 46 2.73 -1.97 -11.91
CA GLN A 46 1.42 -2.04 -11.25
C GLN A 46 1.29 -3.32 -10.45
N TYR A 47 0.66 -3.25 -9.30
CA TYR A 47 0.34 -4.41 -8.46
C TYR A 47 -1.09 -4.34 -7.97
N THR A 48 -1.80 -5.46 -8.04
CA THR A 48 -3.10 -5.63 -7.41
C THR A 48 -2.91 -6.22 -6.02
N PHE A 49 -3.40 -5.53 -5.00
CA PHE A 49 -3.52 -6.01 -3.64
C PHE A 49 -4.97 -6.37 -3.34
N ASP A 50 -5.28 -7.66 -3.33
CA ASP A 50 -6.60 -8.19 -2.99
C ASP A 50 -6.67 -8.55 -1.51
N PHE A 51 -7.44 -7.79 -0.73
CA PHE A 51 -7.71 -8.07 0.67
C PHE A 51 -9.09 -8.72 0.89
N ARG A 52 -9.72 -9.29 -0.15
CA ARG A 52 -10.96 -10.06 0.02
C ARG A 52 -10.68 -11.33 0.80
N VAL A 53 -11.54 -11.64 1.78
CA VAL A 53 -11.34 -12.76 2.71
C VAL A 53 -11.21 -14.12 2.01
N LYS A 54 -11.89 -14.31 0.88
CA LYS A 54 -11.88 -15.59 0.15
C LYS A 54 -10.62 -15.81 -0.69
N SER A 55 -9.92 -14.75 -1.08
CA SER A 55 -8.84 -14.79 -2.07
C SER A 55 -7.76 -13.74 -1.78
N PRO A 56 -7.23 -13.64 -0.54
CA PRO A 56 -6.24 -12.62 -0.24
C PRO A 56 -4.97 -12.87 -1.04
N SER A 57 -4.57 -11.91 -1.87
CA SER A 57 -3.42 -12.06 -2.75
C SER A 57 -2.78 -10.72 -3.09
N ILE A 58 -1.52 -10.79 -3.50
CA ILE A 58 -0.79 -9.67 -4.09
C ILE A 58 -0.17 -10.22 -5.36
N HIS A 59 -0.36 -9.54 -6.48
CA HIS A 59 0.20 -9.95 -7.76
C HIS A 59 0.46 -8.74 -8.66
N GLU A 60 1.39 -8.90 -9.59
CA GLU A 60 1.71 -7.86 -10.58
C GLU A 60 0.56 -7.72 -11.60
N GLY A 61 0.30 -6.48 -12.01
CA GLY A 61 -0.74 -6.11 -12.97
C GLY A 61 -2.01 -5.52 -12.34
N ASP A 62 -2.85 -4.95 -13.21
CA ASP A 62 -4.21 -4.53 -12.89
C ASP A 62 -5.18 -5.61 -13.37
N ASP A 63 -5.99 -6.14 -12.45
CA ASP A 63 -7.00 -7.16 -12.74
C ASP A 63 -8.38 -6.56 -13.09
N GLY A 64 -8.50 -5.23 -13.07
CA GLY A 64 -9.74 -4.49 -13.34
C GLY A 64 -10.76 -4.50 -12.20
N ASN A 65 -10.44 -5.10 -11.04
CA ASN A 65 -11.35 -5.22 -9.90
C ASN A 65 -11.08 -4.18 -8.80
N ALA A 66 -10.15 -3.25 -9.02
CA ALA A 66 -9.72 -2.28 -8.02
C ALA A 66 -10.87 -1.40 -7.52
N ASN A 67 -11.05 -1.35 -6.19
CA ASN A 67 -11.97 -0.43 -5.53
C ASN A 67 -11.34 0.96 -5.31
N VAL A 68 -10.01 0.98 -5.18
CA VAL A 68 -9.18 2.18 -5.05
C VAL A 68 -7.89 2.00 -5.84
N THR A 69 -7.36 3.11 -6.32
CA THR A 69 -6.06 3.17 -6.98
C THR A 69 -5.15 4.11 -6.19
N ILE A 70 -3.94 3.65 -5.87
CA ILE A 70 -2.92 4.41 -5.16
C ILE A 70 -1.76 4.60 -6.12
N ASN A 71 -1.32 5.85 -6.29
CA ASN A 71 -0.13 6.20 -7.05
C ASN A 71 0.92 6.72 -6.07
N THR A 72 2.13 6.20 -6.16
CA THR A 72 3.26 6.58 -5.31
C THR A 72 4.57 6.34 -6.04
N ASP A 73 5.57 7.18 -5.81
CA ASP A 73 6.93 6.85 -6.17
C ASP A 73 7.39 5.60 -5.38
N ASP A 74 8.11 4.72 -6.05
CA ASP A 74 8.66 3.47 -5.49
C ASP A 74 9.52 3.73 -4.24
N ALA A 75 10.41 4.72 -4.30
CA ALA A 75 11.24 5.12 -3.17
C ALA A 75 10.43 5.69 -1.98
N ASP A 76 9.31 6.37 -2.26
CA ASP A 76 8.44 6.88 -1.21
C ASP A 76 7.61 5.75 -0.57
N PHE A 77 7.21 4.73 -1.33
CA PHE A 77 6.61 3.51 -0.79
C PHE A 77 7.54 2.81 0.20
N VAL A 78 8.83 2.64 -0.15
CA VAL A 78 9.83 2.07 0.77
C VAL A 78 9.87 2.87 2.08
N LYS A 79 9.96 4.21 2.01
CA LYS A 79 9.97 5.08 3.20
C LYS A 79 8.69 4.98 4.01
N LEU A 80 7.54 4.83 3.37
CA LEU A 80 6.25 4.65 4.04
C LEU A 80 6.21 3.33 4.81
N CYS A 81 6.66 2.23 4.20
CA CYS A 81 6.72 0.91 4.84
C CYS A 81 7.65 0.91 6.07
N PHE A 82 8.77 1.63 6.01
CA PHE A 82 9.68 1.78 7.14
C PHE A 82 9.27 2.88 8.15
N GLY A 83 8.14 3.57 7.91
CA GLY A 83 7.67 4.67 8.77
C GLY A 83 8.58 5.89 8.78
N GLN A 84 9.46 6.03 7.78
CA GLN A 84 10.34 7.17 7.58
C GLN A 84 9.64 8.34 6.88
N LEU A 85 8.57 8.04 6.13
CA LEU A 85 7.67 9.03 5.57
C LEU A 85 6.32 8.92 6.28
N ASP A 86 5.85 10.04 6.82
CA ASP A 86 4.52 10.11 7.42
C ASP A 86 3.44 10.05 6.33
N THR A 87 2.47 9.14 6.49
CA THR A 87 1.41 8.90 5.51
C THR A 87 0.48 10.11 5.35
N ALA A 88 0.12 10.81 6.43
CA ALA A 88 -0.74 11.98 6.33
C ALA A 88 -0.05 13.12 5.57
N LYS A 89 1.22 13.37 5.89
CA LYS A 89 2.06 14.32 5.16
C LYS A 89 2.21 13.91 3.70
N ALA A 90 2.51 12.65 3.40
CA ALA A 90 2.69 12.17 2.04
C ALA A 90 1.43 12.35 1.18
N PHE A 91 0.25 12.10 1.76
CA PHE A 91 -1.03 12.36 1.11
C PHE A 91 -1.24 13.87 0.88
N MET A 92 -1.04 14.71 1.90
CA MET A 92 -1.22 16.17 1.79
C MET A 92 -0.27 16.81 0.76
N THR A 93 0.97 16.31 0.66
CA THR A 93 1.97 16.78 -0.31
C THR A 93 1.88 16.06 -1.65
N ARG A 94 0.83 15.26 -1.90
CA ARG A 94 0.59 14.52 -3.15
C ARG A 94 1.69 13.52 -3.56
N ARG A 95 2.53 13.11 -2.61
CA ARG A 95 3.51 12.02 -2.78
C ARG A 95 2.81 10.65 -2.84
N ILE A 96 1.68 10.54 -2.14
CA ILE A 96 0.70 9.48 -2.36
C ILE A 96 -0.55 10.14 -2.94
N ARG A 97 -1.03 9.64 -4.07
CA ARG A 97 -2.32 10.05 -4.65
C ARG A 97 -3.26 8.86 -4.64
N ILE A 98 -4.41 9.01 -4.00
CA ILE A 98 -5.41 7.95 -3.94
C ILE A 98 -6.67 8.39 -4.67
N THR A 99 -7.16 7.55 -5.57
CA THR A 99 -8.41 7.73 -6.32
C THR A 99 -9.31 6.51 -6.12
N GLY A 100 -10.61 6.64 -6.41
CA GLY A 100 -11.60 5.57 -6.27
C GLY A 100 -12.66 5.86 -5.21
N ASN A 101 -13.19 4.81 -4.57
CA ASN A 101 -14.35 4.95 -3.67
C ASN A 101 -14.00 5.75 -2.40
N MET A 102 -14.57 6.95 -2.26
CA MET A 102 -14.35 7.88 -1.15
C MET A 102 -14.60 7.27 0.25
N ALA A 103 -15.60 6.39 0.41
CA ALA A 103 -15.88 5.75 1.70
C ALA A 103 -14.76 4.77 2.10
N LEU A 104 -14.16 4.09 1.11
CA LEU A 104 -13.02 3.20 1.34
C LEU A 104 -11.74 4.00 1.64
N LEU A 105 -11.55 5.17 1.02
CA LEU A 105 -10.43 6.07 1.34
C LEU A 105 -10.41 6.45 2.82
N GLN A 106 -11.57 6.78 3.40
CA GLN A 106 -11.66 7.10 4.83
C GLN A 106 -11.27 5.91 5.72
N ARG A 107 -11.68 4.68 5.36
CA ARG A 107 -11.28 3.45 6.08
C ARG A 107 -9.78 3.19 6.00
N ILE A 108 -9.19 3.35 4.81
CA ILE A 108 -7.75 3.19 4.59
C ILE A 108 -6.96 4.22 5.40
N GLN A 109 -7.38 5.49 5.40
CA GLN A 109 -6.76 6.54 6.23
C GLN A 109 -6.80 6.18 7.73
N ALA A 110 -7.91 5.62 8.23
CA ALA A 110 -8.00 5.17 9.62
C ALA A 110 -7.07 3.98 9.93
N VAL A 111 -6.93 3.02 9.00
CA VAL A 111 -5.99 1.89 9.13
C VAL A 111 -4.55 2.39 9.18
N LEU A 112 -4.15 3.25 8.24
CA LEU A 112 -2.78 3.76 8.15
C LEU A 112 -2.39 4.54 9.42
N LYS A 113 -3.27 5.43 9.91
CA LYS A 113 -3.08 6.11 11.21
C LYS A 113 -2.94 5.12 12.38
N SER A 114 -3.72 4.04 12.39
CA SER A 114 -3.65 3.03 13.45
C SER A 114 -2.35 2.23 13.44
N VAL A 115 -1.80 1.94 12.24
CA VAL A 115 -0.50 1.27 12.09
C VAL A 115 0.61 2.19 12.57
N GLN A 116 0.62 3.46 12.14
CA GLN A 116 1.63 4.45 12.55
C GLN A 116 1.62 4.74 14.06
N ASN A 117 0.43 4.86 14.67
CA ASN A 117 0.29 5.12 16.10
C ASN A 117 0.76 3.94 16.97
N ASN A 118 0.66 2.70 16.49
CA ASN A 118 1.20 1.54 17.18
C ASN A 118 2.73 1.51 17.10
N SER A 119 3.32 1.86 15.96
CA SER A 119 4.79 1.98 15.80
C SER A 119 5.40 3.10 16.67
N ALA A 120 4.65 4.20 16.89
CA ALA A 120 5.08 5.29 17.76
C ALA A 120 5.04 4.94 19.26
N LYS A 121 4.11 4.07 19.69
CA LYS A 121 3.99 3.64 21.08
C LYS A 121 5.07 2.63 21.51
N GLU A 122 5.56 1.79 20.60
CA GLU A 122 6.68 0.88 20.90
C GLU A 122 8.02 1.61 21.06
N LYS A 123 8.25 2.69 20.29
CA LYS A 123 9.47 3.51 20.41
C LYS A 123 9.53 4.40 21.65
N SER A 124 8.40 4.70 22.29
CA SER A 124 8.33 5.50 23.54
C SER A 124 8.45 4.66 24.82
N LYS A 125 8.52 3.33 24.69
CA LYS A 125 8.67 2.37 25.81
C LYS A 125 10.09 1.80 25.93
N LEU A 126 11.01 2.17 25.05
CA LEU A 126 12.45 2.06 25.25
C LEU A 126 12.99 3.40 25.75
#